data_AF-A0A1I6WR21-F1
#
_entry.id   AF-A0A1I6WR21-F1
#
_cell.length_a   1.000
_cell.length_b   1.000
_cell.length_c   1.000
_cell.angle_alpha   90.00
_cell.angle_beta   90.00
_cell.angle_gamma   90.00
#
_symmetry.space_group_name_H-M   'P 1'
#
loop_
_entity.id
_entity.type
_entity.pdbx_description
1 polymer ?
#
loop_
_entity_poly.entity_id
_entity_poly.type
_entity_poly.pdbx_seq_one_letter_code
_entity_poly.pdbx_strand_id
1 'polypeptide(L)'
;MEDIRSMANKHFVHASTHPTATIRLGSFDVPCTVLSSTEATAHVRVITAGGIPEHLTFIREGEIRRGRVALRKQGPLGLDLWLDLQVSQDARAA
;
A
#
# COMPACT_ATOMS: atom_id res chain seq x y z
N MET A 1 19.15 31.39 -36.30
CA MET A 1 19.47 31.59 -34.87
C MET A 1 18.21 31.21 -34.12
N GLU A 2 18.01 29.89 -33.95
CA GLU A 2 16.76 29.33 -33.41
C GLU A 2 16.71 29.46 -31.89
N ASP A 3 15.57 29.96 -31.40
CA ASP A 3 15.28 30.16 -29.98
C ASP A 3 14.97 28.83 -29.28
N ILE A 4 15.97 28.26 -28.62
CA ILE A 4 15.92 26.97 -27.89
C ILE A 4 15.35 27.13 -26.47
N ARG A 5 14.43 28.07 -26.21
CA ARG A 5 13.96 28.37 -24.84
C ARG A 5 12.48 28.10 -24.57
N SER A 6 11.79 27.37 -25.46
CA SER A 6 10.34 27.12 -25.33
C SER A 6 9.96 25.64 -25.12
N MET A 7 10.72 24.88 -24.32
CA MET A 7 10.33 23.49 -23.95
C MET A 7 10.75 23.07 -22.52
N ALA A 8 11.07 24.00 -21.62
CA ALA A 8 11.58 23.65 -20.28
C ALA A 8 10.49 23.53 -19.20
N ASN A 9 9.25 23.19 -19.56
CA ASN A 9 8.21 22.94 -18.55
C ASN A 9 7.17 21.93 -19.03
N LYS A 10 7.56 20.66 -19.08
CA LYS A 10 6.63 19.57 -19.36
C LYS A 10 6.91 18.37 -18.45
N HIS A 11 6.14 18.35 -17.38
CA HIS A 11 5.65 17.14 -16.70
C HIS A 11 6.68 16.33 -15.89
N PHE A 12 7.04 16.84 -14.71
CA PHE A 12 7.23 15.96 -13.56
C PHE A 12 6.07 16.14 -12.59
N VAL A 13 4.87 15.84 -13.07
CA VAL A 13 3.82 15.38 -12.17
C VAL A 13 4.14 13.90 -11.96
N HIS A 14 4.92 13.57 -10.93
CA HIS A 14 4.90 12.22 -10.39
C HIS A 14 3.48 12.03 -9.85
N ALA A 15 2.55 11.67 -10.74
CA ALA A 15 1.35 11.00 -10.30
C ALA A 15 1.88 9.73 -9.63
N SER A 16 1.90 9.74 -8.30
CA SER A 16 2.01 8.50 -7.54
C SER A 16 0.73 7.73 -7.82
N THR A 17 0.69 7.08 -8.98
CA THR A 17 -0.31 6.08 -9.37
C THR A 17 -0.05 4.75 -8.65
N HIS A 18 0.63 4.79 -7.50
CA HIS A 18 0.67 3.62 -6.66
C HIS A 18 -0.73 3.44 -6.08
N PRO A 19 -1.34 2.25 -6.20
CA PRO A 19 -2.64 1.99 -5.60
C PRO A 19 -2.53 2.31 -4.11
N THR A 20 -3.38 3.24 -3.65
CA THR A 20 -3.48 3.55 -2.23
C THR A 20 -4.36 2.49 -1.59
N ALA A 21 -3.81 1.80 -0.61
CA ALA A 21 -4.55 0.88 0.24
C ALA A 21 -4.45 1.36 1.69
N THR A 22 -5.28 0.80 2.55
CA THR A 22 -5.26 1.10 3.98
C THR A 22 -5.04 -0.19 4.75
N ILE A 23 -4.20 -0.12 5.78
CA ILE A 23 -4.03 -1.16 6.77
C ILE A 23 -4.74 -0.72 8.04
N ARG A 24 -5.68 -1.53 8.54
CA ARG A 24 -6.31 -1.26 9.84
C ARG A 24 -5.49 -1.92 10.96
N LEU A 25 -5.07 -1.09 11.91
CA LEU A 25 -4.31 -1.44 13.10
C LEU A 25 -5.16 -1.14 14.34
N GLY A 26 -5.87 -2.15 14.84
CA GLY A 26 -6.88 -1.93 15.89
C GLY A 26 -7.96 -0.96 15.41
N SER A 27 -8.01 0.24 16.00
CA SER A 27 -8.96 1.31 15.64
C SER A 27 -8.41 2.34 14.64
N PHE A 28 -7.17 2.19 14.18
CA PHE A 28 -6.51 3.17 13.31
C PHE A 28 -6.37 2.65 11.88
N ASP A 29 -6.68 3.52 10.93
CA ASP A 29 -6.48 3.26 9.51
C ASP A 29 -5.20 3.95 9.03
N VAL A 30 -4.22 3.15 8.62
CA VAL A 30 -2.91 3.62 8.17
C VAL A 30 -2.83 3.53 6.65
N PRO A 31 -2.62 4.67 5.95
CA PRO A 31 -2.43 4.64 4.51
C PRO A 31 -1.14 3.91 4.16
N CYS A 32 -1.21 3.07 3.14
CA CYS A 32 -0.09 2.33 2.61
C CYS A 32 -0.08 2.38 1.08
N THR A 33 1.13 2.31 0.53
CA THR A 33 1.38 2.25 -0.90
C THR A 33 1.48 0.79 -1.30
N VAL A 34 0.63 0.32 -2.22
CA VAL A 34 0.77 -1.03 -2.77
C VAL A 34 1.92 -1.03 -3.79
N LEU A 35 2.94 -1.85 -3.54
CA LEU A 35 4.09 -2.02 -4.43
C LEU A 35 3.90 -3.20 -5.38
N SER A 36 3.29 -4.28 -4.90
CA SER A 36 2.78 -5.39 -5.73
C SER A 36 1.67 -6.12 -5.00
N SER A 37 0.77 -6.79 -5.73
CA SER A 37 -0.34 -7.55 -5.14
C SER A 37 -0.80 -8.65 -6.07
N THR A 38 -1.11 -9.80 -5.49
CA THR A 38 -1.86 -10.90 -6.11
C THR A 38 -3.16 -11.11 -5.33
N GLU A 39 -3.89 -12.19 -5.61
CA GLU A 39 -5.04 -12.59 -4.79
C GLU A 39 -4.62 -13.06 -3.39
N ALA A 40 -3.51 -13.78 -3.29
CA ALA A 40 -3.04 -14.43 -2.07
C ALA A 40 -1.96 -13.65 -1.31
N THR A 41 -1.32 -12.66 -1.93
CA THR A 41 -0.23 -11.90 -1.31
C THR A 41 -0.29 -10.42 -1.66
N ALA A 42 0.25 -9.58 -0.77
CA ALA A 42 0.50 -8.17 -1.07
C ALA A 42 1.84 -7.71 -0.50
N HIS A 43 2.55 -6.88 -1.26
CA HIS A 43 3.72 -6.14 -0.80
C HIS A 43 3.36 -4.67 -0.73
N VAL A 44 3.37 -4.12 0.48
CA VAL A 44 2.93 -2.77 0.77
C VAL A 44 4.00 -2.00 1.52
N ARG A 45 4.01 -0.69 1.36
CA ARG A 45 4.87 0.22 2.11
C ARG A 45 4.03 1.13 2.98
N VAL A 46 4.36 1.19 4.26
CA VAL A 46 3.80 2.14 5.22
C VAL A 46 4.86 3.14 5.66
N ILE A 47 4.48 4.40 5.82
CA ILE A 47 5.40 5.45 6.31
C ILE A 47 5.61 5.30 7.84
N THR A 48 4.65 4.68 8.54
CA THR A 48 4.71 4.48 9.99
C THR A 48 5.55 3.25 10.36
N ALA A 49 6.52 3.43 11.27
CA ALA A 49 7.49 2.38 11.64
C ALA A 49 7.15 1.61 12.93
N GLY A 50 6.08 1.96 13.66
CA GLY A 50 5.78 1.40 14.98
C GLY A 50 4.44 0.68 15.07
N GLY A 51 4.42 -0.45 15.77
CA GLY A 51 3.17 -1.09 16.23
C GLY A 51 2.41 -1.92 15.20
N ILE A 52 3.05 -2.38 14.12
CA ILE A 52 2.39 -3.25 13.13
C ILE A 52 2.20 -4.66 13.72
N PRO A 53 0.96 -5.10 13.99
CA PRO A 53 0.64 -6.43 14.49
C PRO A 53 0.99 -7.51 13.47
N GLU A 54 1.05 -8.76 13.89
CA GLU A 54 1.23 -9.88 12.96
C GLU A 54 0.01 -10.06 12.03
N HIS A 55 -1.19 -9.82 12.55
CA HIS A 55 -2.44 -9.95 11.80
C HIS A 55 -3.11 -8.59 11.68
N LEU A 56 -3.53 -8.24 10.47
CA LEU A 56 -4.10 -6.94 10.14
C LEU A 56 -5.21 -7.06 9.11
N THR A 57 -6.01 -6.01 8.97
CA THR A 57 -6.97 -5.90 7.87
C THR A 57 -6.35 -5.04 6.78
N PHE A 58 -6.32 -5.59 5.56
CA PHE A 58 -5.87 -4.90 4.36
C PHE A 58 -7.09 -4.49 3.54
N ILE A 59 -7.21 -3.20 3.24
CA ILE A 59 -8.34 -2.61 2.52
C ILE A 59 -7.81 -2.00 1.23
N ARG A 60 -8.27 -2.50 0.08
CA ARG A 60 -7.88 -1.98 -1.24
C ARG A 60 -9.10 -1.91 -2.12
N GLU A 61 -9.35 -0.75 -2.74
CA GLU A 61 -10.45 -0.58 -3.71
C GLU A 61 -11.84 -1.00 -3.13
N GLY A 62 -12.03 -0.85 -1.81
CA GLY A 62 -13.24 -1.25 -1.10
C GLY A 62 -13.26 -2.73 -0.69
N GLU A 63 -12.35 -3.56 -1.17
CA GLU A 63 -12.22 -4.95 -0.74
C GLU A 63 -11.49 -5.03 0.60
N ILE A 64 -12.07 -5.78 1.53
CA ILE A 64 -11.53 -6.03 2.86
C ILE A 64 -10.98 -7.45 2.91
N ARG A 65 -9.68 -7.59 3.13
CA ARG A 65 -8.98 -8.87 3.29
C ARG A 65 -8.28 -8.94 4.63
N ARG A 66 -8.22 -10.12 5.23
CA ARG A 66 -7.31 -10.37 6.37
C ARG A 66 -5.91 -10.65 5.84
N GLY A 67 -4.91 -10.03 6.43
CA GLY A 67 -3.51 -10.22 6.08
C GLY A 67 -2.69 -10.67 7.29
N ARG A 68 -1.78 -11.62 7.07
CA ARG A 68 -0.70 -11.94 8.01
C ARG A 68 0.61 -11.37 7.50
N VAL A 69 1.37 -10.70 8.37
CA VAL A 69 2.70 -10.16 8.02
C VAL A 69 3.71 -11.30 7.97
N ALA A 70 4.11 -11.69 6.77
CA ALA A 70 5.13 -12.70 6.51
C ALA A 70 6.55 -12.14 6.68
N LEU A 71 6.78 -10.90 6.21
CA LEU A 71 8.08 -10.25 6.30
C LEU A 71 7.94 -8.75 6.58
N ARG A 72 8.88 -8.22 7.35
CA ARG A 72 9.06 -6.79 7.63
C ARG A 72 10.44 -6.36 7.19
N LYS A 73 10.55 -5.27 6.45
CA LYS A 73 11.84 -4.68 6.07
C LYS A 73 11.78 -3.17 6.19
N GLN A 74 12.55 -2.61 7.12
CA GLN A 74 12.75 -1.18 7.19
C GLN A 74 13.60 -0.72 6.00
N GLY A 75 13.11 0.24 5.24
CA GLY A 75 13.79 0.87 4.12
C GLY A 75 13.88 2.40 4.29
N PRO A 76 14.57 3.08 3.35
CA PRO A 76 14.72 4.53 3.38
C PRO A 76 13.41 5.29 3.14
N LEU A 77 12.38 4.63 2.62
CA LEU A 77 11.09 5.23 2.26
C LEU A 77 9.95 4.81 3.21
N GLY A 78 10.27 4.07 4.28
CA GLY A 78 9.28 3.51 5.21
C GLY A 78 9.50 2.03 5.47
N LEU A 79 8.48 1.40 6.04
CA LEU A 79 8.46 -0.01 6.36
C LEU A 79 7.74 -0.79 5.26
N ASP A 80 8.47 -1.71 4.62
CA ASP A 80 7.92 -2.64 3.65
C ASP A 80 7.39 -3.88 4.38
N LEU A 81 6.17 -4.27 4.04
CA LEU A 81 5.45 -5.42 4.60
C LEU A 81 5.07 -6.36 3.47
N TRP A 82 5.39 -7.64 3.63
CA TRP A 82 4.85 -8.72 2.80
C TRP A 82 3.74 -9.39 3.59
N LEU A 83 2.57 -9.45 2.96
CA LEU A 83 1.33 -9.94 3.54
C LEU A 83 0.91 -11.22 2.83
N ASP A 84 0.59 -12.25 3.61
CA ASP A 84 -0.21 -13.39 3.16
C ASP A 84 -1.69 -13.01 3.36
N LEU A 85 -2.43 -12.89 2.25
CA LEU A 85 -3.82 -12.49 2.23
C LEU A 85 -4.73 -13.71 2.29
N GLN A 86 -5.66 -13.69 3.23
CA GLN A 86 -6.78 -14.61 3.29
C GLN A 86 -7.96 -14.03 2.52
N VAL A 87 -8.54 -14.84 1.64
CA VAL A 87 -9.81 -14.50 0.98
C VAL A 87 -10.87 -14.41 2.08
N SER A 88 -11.41 -13.23 2.32
CA SER A 88 -12.55 -13.05 3.22
C SER A 88 -13.74 -13.84 2.64
N GLN A 89 -14.09 -14.97 3.24
CA GLN A 89 -15.37 -15.65 2.96
C GLN A 89 -16.58 -14.88 3.54
N ASP A 90 -16.34 -13.86 4.36
CA ASP A 90 -17.38 -13.13 5.08
C ASP A 90 -17.70 -11.77 4.45
N ALA A 91 -18.52 -11.82 3.41
CA ALA A 91 -19.38 -10.69 3.02
C ALA A 91 -20.82 -11.15 2.76
N ARG A 92 -21.27 -12.23 3.43
CA ARG A 92 -22.61 -12.80 3.24
C ARG A 92 -23.31 -13.30 4.50
N ALA A 93 -23.04 -12.70 5.66
CA ALA A 93 -23.82 -12.94 6.87
C ALA A 93 -23.81 -11.72 7.81
N ALA A 94 -24.64 -10.72 7.51
CA ALA A 94 -25.28 -9.83 8.49
C ALA A 94 -26.41 -9.08 7.79
#